data_AF-A0A6C0LIK8-F1
#
_entry.id   AF-A0A6C0LIK8-F1
#
_cell.length_a   1.000
_cell.length_b   1.000
_cell.length_c   1.000
_cell.angle_alpha   90.00
_cell.angle_beta   90.00
_cell.angle_gamma   90.00
#
_symmetry.space_group_name_H-M   'P 1'
#
loop_
_entity.id
_entity.type
_entity.pdbx_description
1 polymer ?
#
loop_
_entity_poly.entity_id
_entity_poly.type
_entity_poly.pdbx_seq_one_letter_code
_entity_poly.pdbx_strand_id
1 'polypeptide(L)'
;MSNNNSETKDNVLTIKTVQIAPFRTLMTALKDILLETNISFSADGIRIINMDKSHTILAHLFLEADNFELFDCKKEKIIIGVNMFHLFKLINSIDNDDTLTIYIENSDYTDGIVSHLTLKFENGEIKQCKTQKLRLIEPEPDELQYPDVTFSSIINLPSSDFQKIIRDLSCISDKLEIKSVGNELIFKCCGQFASAEIHRAETDGNMGFILKQENSKIVQGEFSLKNLGYFIKCTNLCSQIEVYLENDLPLVVKYDVASLGSIKLCLAPLPTNNV
;
A
#
# COMPACT_ATOMS: atom_id res chain seq x y z
N MET A 1 17.33 5.80 -37.46
CA MET A 1 16.85 6.88 -36.57
C MET A 1 15.39 7.08 -36.90
N SER A 2 14.50 6.43 -36.14
CA SER A 2 13.09 6.31 -36.50
C SER A 2 12.24 6.51 -35.26
N ASN A 3 11.55 7.65 -35.22
CA ASN A 3 10.34 8.02 -34.47
C ASN A 3 9.84 7.12 -33.32
N ASN A 4 10.39 7.28 -32.11
CA ASN A 4 9.71 6.86 -30.87
C ASN A 4 9.26 8.03 -29.97
N ASN A 5 9.55 9.29 -30.36
CA ASN A 5 9.24 10.48 -29.56
C ASN A 5 7.89 11.16 -29.89
N SER A 6 7.10 10.62 -30.83
CA SER A 6 5.83 11.23 -31.25
C SER A 6 4.58 10.63 -30.58
N GLU A 7 4.64 9.41 -30.04
CA GLU A 7 3.44 8.72 -29.52
C GLU A 7 2.97 9.22 -28.15
N THR A 8 3.84 9.86 -27.35
CA THR A 8 3.47 10.33 -26.00
C THR A 8 2.91 11.75 -25.97
N LYS A 9 3.06 12.54 -27.04
CA LYS A 9 2.73 13.97 -26.99
C LYS A 9 1.24 14.28 -26.85
N ASP A 10 0.36 13.35 -27.19
CA ASP A 10 -1.09 13.60 -27.21
C ASP A 10 -1.90 12.77 -26.21
N ASN A 11 -1.25 12.16 -25.21
CA ASN A 11 -1.98 11.47 -24.14
C ASN A 11 -2.55 12.46 -23.12
N VAL A 12 -3.65 12.12 -22.46
CA VAL A 12 -4.24 12.88 -21.36
C VAL A 12 -3.45 12.69 -20.06
N LEU A 13 -2.90 11.48 -19.89
CA LEU A 13 -2.03 11.08 -18.80
C LEU A 13 -0.88 10.27 -19.37
N THR A 14 0.35 10.50 -18.92
CA THR A 14 1.51 9.64 -19.18
C THR A 14 2.41 9.58 -17.95
N ILE A 15 2.62 8.39 -17.42
CA ILE A 15 3.46 8.12 -16.26
C ILE A 15 4.48 7.06 -16.66
N LYS A 16 5.76 7.26 -16.37
CA LYS A 16 6.84 6.32 -16.66
C LYS A 16 7.58 5.97 -15.39
N THR A 17 7.76 4.67 -15.13
CA THR A 17 8.54 4.15 -14.00
C THR A 17 9.52 3.06 -14.44
N VAL A 18 10.74 3.07 -13.90
CA VAL A 18 11.68 1.92 -13.91
C VAL A 18 11.61 1.10 -12.61
N GLN A 19 10.82 1.54 -11.63
CA GLN A 19 10.67 0.88 -10.32
C GLN A 19 9.65 -0.27 -10.39
N ILE A 20 9.91 -1.27 -11.25
CA ILE A 20 8.95 -2.35 -11.52
C ILE A 20 8.74 -3.26 -10.31
N ALA A 21 9.81 -3.66 -9.62
CA ALA A 21 9.71 -4.60 -8.51
C ALA A 21 8.85 -4.04 -7.34
N PRO A 22 9.05 -2.79 -6.87
CA PRO A 22 8.16 -2.16 -5.89
C PRO A 22 6.72 -2.06 -6.38
N PHE A 23 6.51 -1.62 -7.63
CA PHE A 23 5.17 -1.47 -8.20
C PHE A 23 4.42 -2.81 -8.27
N ARG A 24 5.11 -3.89 -8.67
CA ARG A 24 4.53 -5.25 -8.70
C ARG A 24 4.21 -5.77 -7.31
N THR A 25 5.10 -5.57 -6.33
CA THR A 25 4.83 -5.92 -4.91
C THR A 25 3.59 -5.17 -4.40
N LEU A 26 3.48 -3.87 -4.69
CA LEU A 26 2.34 -3.05 -4.31
C LEU A 26 1.02 -3.59 -4.90
N MET A 27 0.99 -3.88 -6.21
CA MET A 27 -0.20 -4.45 -6.86
C MET A 27 -0.56 -5.85 -6.32
N THR A 28 0.46 -6.65 -5.97
CA THR A 28 0.27 -7.95 -5.33
C THR A 28 -0.39 -7.83 -3.97
N ALA A 29 -0.03 -6.82 -3.17
CA ALA A 29 -0.65 -6.57 -1.88
C ALA A 29 -2.07 -6.03 -2.04
N LEU A 30 -2.25 -4.99 -2.87
CA LEU A 30 -3.54 -4.31 -3.03
C LEU A 30 -4.64 -5.22 -3.60
N LYS A 31 -4.34 -6.13 -4.54
CA LYS A 31 -5.36 -7.03 -5.12
C LYS A 31 -6.05 -7.94 -4.10
N ASP A 32 -5.38 -8.22 -2.98
CA ASP A 32 -5.88 -9.11 -1.93
C ASP A 32 -6.62 -8.34 -0.83
N ILE A 33 -6.55 -7.01 -0.85
CA ILE A 33 -7.24 -6.09 0.08
C ILE A 33 -8.44 -5.46 -0.62
N LEU A 34 -8.23 -4.92 -1.82
CA LEU A 34 -9.21 -4.19 -2.63
C LEU A 34 -9.59 -5.03 -3.85
N LEU A 35 -10.87 -5.34 -4.00
CA LEU A 35 -11.39 -6.01 -5.19
C LEU A 35 -11.50 -5.02 -6.36
N GLU A 36 -12.18 -3.91 -6.09
CA GLU A 36 -12.42 -2.80 -7.00
C GLU A 36 -12.10 -1.49 -6.26
N THR A 37 -11.48 -0.53 -6.94
CA THR A 37 -11.11 0.74 -6.32
C THR A 37 -10.95 1.84 -7.34
N ASN A 38 -11.13 3.08 -6.86
CA ASN A 38 -10.77 4.27 -7.59
C ASN A 38 -9.26 4.53 -7.47
N ILE A 39 -8.62 4.76 -8.61
CA ILE A 39 -7.27 5.35 -8.67
C ILE A 39 -7.44 6.78 -9.17
N SER A 40 -6.91 7.74 -8.41
CA SER A 40 -6.90 9.14 -8.81
C SER A 40 -5.51 9.59 -9.22
N PHE A 41 -5.46 10.36 -10.29
CA PHE A 41 -4.25 10.99 -10.82
C PHE A 41 -4.46 12.50 -10.82
N SER A 42 -3.50 13.21 -10.24
CA SER A 42 -3.42 14.67 -10.23
C SER A 42 -1.96 15.06 -10.48
N ALA A 43 -1.70 16.35 -10.70
CA ALA A 43 -0.35 16.83 -11.04
C ALA A 43 0.74 16.45 -10.02
N ASP A 44 0.35 16.17 -8.77
CA ASP A 44 1.26 15.82 -7.68
C ASP A 44 1.44 14.31 -7.46
N GLY A 45 0.64 13.44 -8.11
CA GLY A 45 0.85 12.00 -8.00
C GLY A 45 -0.38 11.11 -8.20
N ILE A 46 -0.22 9.86 -7.75
CA ILE A 46 -1.21 8.77 -7.81
C ILE A 46 -1.74 8.50 -6.40
N ARG A 47 -3.06 8.40 -6.23
CA ARG A 47 -3.68 8.07 -4.94
C ARG A 47 -4.69 6.94 -5.03
N ILE A 48 -4.71 6.11 -4.00
CA ILE A 48 -5.79 5.16 -3.69
C ILE A 48 -6.17 5.36 -2.23
N ILE A 49 -7.44 5.63 -1.96
CA ILE A 49 -8.00 5.68 -0.60
C ILE A 49 -9.27 4.85 -0.64
N ASN A 50 -9.19 3.60 -0.17
CA ASN A 50 -10.38 2.75 -0.11
C ASN A 50 -10.34 1.76 1.04
N MET A 51 -11.51 1.26 1.40
CA MET A 51 -11.69 0.19 2.38
C MET A 51 -11.87 -1.16 1.69
N ASP A 52 -11.51 -2.22 2.41
CA ASP A 52 -11.86 -3.58 2.01
C ASP A 52 -13.38 -3.81 2.17
N LYS A 53 -13.88 -4.90 1.59
CA LYS A 53 -15.31 -5.25 1.61
C LYS A 53 -15.90 -5.39 3.03
N SER A 54 -15.09 -5.77 4.02
CA SER A 54 -15.53 -5.90 5.41
C SER A 54 -15.45 -4.59 6.20
N HIS A 55 -14.92 -3.51 5.62
CA HIS A 55 -14.68 -2.22 6.27
C HIS A 55 -13.82 -2.36 7.53
N THR A 56 -12.85 -3.29 7.50
CA THR A 56 -11.89 -3.51 8.60
C THR A 56 -10.50 -3.00 8.26
N ILE A 57 -10.17 -2.90 6.96
CA ILE A 57 -8.89 -2.40 6.47
C ILE A 57 -9.15 -1.17 5.60
N LEU A 58 -8.42 -0.09 5.86
CA LEU A 58 -8.30 1.05 4.95
C LEU A 58 -6.90 1.07 4.34
N ALA A 59 -6.83 1.13 3.02
CA ALA A 59 -5.59 1.32 2.27
C ALA A 59 -5.51 2.77 1.80
N HIS A 60 -4.45 3.46 2.23
CA HIS A 60 -4.12 4.82 1.80
C HIS A 60 -2.76 4.81 1.12
N LEU A 61 -2.76 4.86 -0.21
CA LEU A 61 -1.58 4.94 -1.07
C LEU A 61 -1.42 6.35 -1.60
N PHE A 62 -0.18 6.85 -1.55
CA PHE A 62 0.23 8.03 -2.29
C PHE A 62 1.60 7.79 -2.94
N LEU A 63 1.68 7.93 -4.26
CA LEU A 63 2.92 7.90 -5.04
C LEU A 63 3.14 9.28 -5.62
N GLU A 64 4.27 9.90 -5.31
CA GLU A 64 4.57 11.30 -5.67
C GLU A 64 5.05 11.40 -7.11
N ALA A 65 4.52 12.37 -7.86
CA ALA A 65 4.83 12.59 -9.27
C ALA A 65 6.34 12.77 -9.53
N ASP A 66 7.03 13.48 -8.64
CA ASP A 66 8.46 13.80 -8.73
C ASP A 66 9.37 12.56 -8.69
N ASN A 67 8.85 11.42 -8.19
CA ASN A 67 9.62 10.19 -8.06
C ASN A 67 9.49 9.25 -9.28
N PHE A 68 8.81 9.69 -10.34
CA PHE A 68 8.69 8.98 -11.62
C PHE A 68 9.64 9.57 -12.67
N GLU A 69 10.12 8.76 -13.63
CA GLU A 69 10.96 9.27 -14.73
C GLU A 69 10.19 10.23 -15.66
N LEU A 70 8.87 10.09 -15.71
CA LEU A 70 7.97 11.02 -16.38
C LEU A 70 6.63 10.97 -15.67
N PHE A 71 6.07 12.14 -15.38
CA PHE A 71 4.71 12.28 -14.90
C PHE A 71 4.07 13.49 -15.58
N ASP A 72 3.15 13.25 -16.51
CA ASP A 72 2.40 14.28 -17.23
C ASP A 72 0.91 14.00 -17.09
N CYS A 73 0.20 14.86 -16.35
CA CYS A 73 -1.24 14.81 -16.18
C CYS A 73 -1.85 16.13 -16.67
N LYS A 74 -2.53 16.09 -17.83
CA LYS A 74 -3.05 17.30 -18.50
C LYS A 74 -4.38 17.80 -17.92
N LYS A 75 -4.99 17.05 -17.00
CA LYS A 75 -6.25 17.38 -16.32
C LYS A 75 -5.96 17.66 -14.86
N GLU A 76 -6.79 18.48 -14.23
CA GLU A 76 -6.67 18.77 -12.80
C GLU A 76 -6.75 17.49 -11.96
N LYS A 77 -7.70 16.61 -12.31
CA LYS A 77 -7.89 15.31 -11.69
C LYS A 77 -8.47 14.33 -12.71
N ILE A 78 -7.96 13.10 -12.71
CA ILE A 78 -8.51 11.95 -13.45
C ILE A 78 -8.80 10.87 -12.43
N ILE A 79 -9.99 10.28 -12.48
CA ILE A 79 -10.38 9.17 -11.60
C ILE A 79 -10.77 8.00 -12.49
N ILE A 80 -10.22 6.83 -12.20
CA ILE A 80 -10.54 5.59 -12.90
C ILE A 80 -11.02 4.53 -11.91
N GLY A 81 -12.06 3.79 -12.29
CA GLY A 81 -12.50 2.60 -11.58
C GLY A 81 -11.74 1.39 -12.10
N VAL A 82 -11.11 0.63 -11.21
CA VAL A 82 -10.23 -0.49 -11.58
C VAL A 82 -10.62 -1.75 -10.82
N ASN A 83 -10.73 -2.86 -11.54
CA ASN A 83 -10.67 -4.19 -10.93
C ASN A 83 -9.20 -4.55 -10.65
N MET A 84 -8.83 -4.63 -9.38
CA MET A 84 -7.44 -4.78 -8.97
C MET A 84 -6.83 -6.12 -9.36
N PHE A 85 -7.65 -7.17 -9.44
CA PHE A 85 -7.19 -8.47 -9.91
C PHE A 85 -6.84 -8.45 -11.40
N HIS A 86 -7.62 -7.75 -12.22
CA HIS A 86 -7.32 -7.57 -13.64
C HIS A 86 -6.06 -6.72 -13.86
N LEU A 87 -5.92 -5.60 -13.13
CA LEU A 87 -4.71 -4.78 -13.19
C LEU A 87 -3.46 -5.59 -12.78
N PHE A 88 -3.56 -6.34 -11.67
CA PHE A 88 -2.48 -7.22 -11.22
C PHE A 88 -2.07 -8.25 -12.28
N LYS A 89 -3.02 -8.89 -12.98
CA LYS A 89 -2.69 -9.88 -14.03
C LYS A 89 -1.81 -9.31 -15.13
N LEU A 90 -2.03 -8.05 -15.53
CA LEU A 90 -1.21 -7.39 -16.54
C LEU A 90 0.19 -7.11 -15.98
N ILE A 91 0.27 -6.61 -14.75
CA ILE A 91 1.53 -6.19 -14.12
C ILE A 91 2.40 -7.37 -13.65
N ASN A 92 1.80 -8.48 -13.24
CA ASN A 92 2.56 -9.60 -12.68
C ASN A 92 3.39 -10.35 -13.73
N SER A 93 3.19 -10.07 -15.01
CA SER A 93 3.84 -10.74 -16.13
C SER A 93 5.09 -10.02 -16.67
N ILE A 94 5.59 -9.03 -15.95
CA ILE A 94 6.69 -8.14 -16.35
C ILE A 94 7.97 -8.48 -15.59
N ASP A 95 9.10 -8.40 -16.28
CA ASP A 95 10.43 -8.55 -15.69
C ASP A 95 10.87 -7.28 -14.93
N ASN A 96 11.79 -7.44 -13.98
CA ASN A 96 12.23 -6.33 -13.13
C ASN A 96 13.03 -5.25 -13.88
N ASP A 97 13.64 -5.64 -15.00
CA ASP A 97 14.53 -4.77 -15.79
C ASP A 97 13.76 -4.00 -16.88
N ASP A 98 12.44 -4.22 -16.98
CA ASP A 98 11.58 -3.52 -17.92
C ASP A 98 11.32 -2.07 -17.47
N THR A 99 10.90 -1.25 -18.41
CA THR A 99 10.33 0.07 -18.13
C THR A 99 8.82 0.02 -18.31
N LEU A 100 8.06 0.54 -17.35
CA LEU A 100 6.60 0.63 -17.41
C LEU A 100 6.17 2.06 -17.75
N THR A 101 5.35 2.20 -18.79
CA THR A 101 4.64 3.42 -19.12
C THR A 101 3.14 3.19 -18.98
N ILE A 102 2.48 3.96 -18.10
CA ILE A 102 1.04 3.96 -17.89
C ILE A 102 0.50 5.22 -18.57
N TYR A 103 -0.50 5.09 -19.44
CA TYR A 103 -1.06 6.25 -20.13
C TYR A 103 -2.54 6.09 -20.49
N ILE A 104 -3.17 7.24 -20.71
CA ILE A 104 -4.56 7.36 -21.18
C ILE A 104 -4.53 8.17 -22.48
N GLU A 105 -4.96 7.57 -23.57
CA GLU A 105 -5.06 8.23 -24.87
C GLU A 105 -6.24 9.21 -24.89
N ASN A 106 -6.16 10.28 -25.70
CA ASN A 106 -7.29 11.21 -25.91
C ASN A 106 -8.57 10.49 -26.34
N SER A 107 -8.47 9.44 -27.16
CA SER A 107 -9.63 8.67 -27.63
C SER A 107 -10.29 7.83 -26.53
N ASP A 108 -9.56 7.52 -25.45
CA ASP A 108 -10.08 6.74 -24.32
C ASP A 108 -10.67 7.64 -23.23
N TYR A 109 -10.58 8.97 -23.35
CA TYR A 109 -11.10 9.97 -22.41
C TYR A 109 -12.24 10.78 -23.06
N THR A 110 -13.45 10.70 -22.51
CA THR A 110 -14.61 11.46 -23.00
C THR A 110 -15.40 12.01 -21.82
N ASP A 111 -15.56 13.33 -21.75
CA ASP A 111 -16.36 14.02 -20.72
C ASP A 111 -16.03 13.62 -19.28
N GLY A 112 -14.74 13.39 -18.98
CA GLY A 112 -14.28 12.98 -17.64
C GLY A 112 -14.27 11.48 -17.40
N ILE A 113 -14.83 10.69 -18.31
CA ILE A 113 -14.91 9.23 -18.23
C ILE A 113 -13.75 8.62 -19.01
N VAL A 114 -13.05 7.65 -18.39
CA VAL A 114 -11.97 6.90 -19.02
C VAL A 114 -12.42 5.48 -19.31
N SER A 115 -12.33 5.05 -20.57
CA SER A 115 -12.74 3.69 -20.97
C SER A 115 -11.64 2.65 -20.79
N HIS A 116 -10.38 3.04 -21.03
CA HIS A 116 -9.23 2.14 -20.95
C HIS A 116 -8.01 2.81 -20.32
N LEU A 117 -7.26 2.02 -19.55
CA LEU A 117 -5.91 2.36 -19.10
C LEU A 117 -4.90 1.55 -19.89
N THR A 118 -3.93 2.19 -20.51
CA THR A 118 -2.90 1.50 -21.30
C THR A 118 -1.62 1.33 -20.50
N LEU A 119 -1.08 0.10 -20.52
CA LEU A 119 0.19 -0.27 -19.92
C LEU A 119 1.13 -0.70 -21.04
N LYS A 120 2.28 -0.03 -21.14
CA LYS A 120 3.35 -0.36 -22.09
C LYS A 120 4.60 -0.77 -21.32
N PHE A 121 5.14 -1.92 -21.68
CA PHE A 121 6.35 -2.50 -21.10
C PHE A 121 7.43 -2.55 -22.16
N GLU A 122 8.61 -2.02 -21.84
CA GLU A 122 9.73 -1.94 -22.75
C GLU A 122 10.96 -2.58 -22.11
N ASN A 123 11.48 -3.64 -22.74
CA ASN A 123 12.75 -4.25 -22.38
C ASN A 123 13.82 -3.80 -23.37
N GLY A 124 14.79 -3.01 -22.89
CA GLY A 124 15.85 -2.45 -23.73
C GLY A 124 16.84 -3.49 -24.25
N GLU A 125 17.07 -4.58 -23.51
CA GLU A 125 18.07 -5.59 -23.85
C GLU A 125 17.61 -6.46 -25.02
N ILE A 126 16.40 -7.02 -24.93
CA ILE A 126 15.82 -7.85 -25.99
C ILE A 126 15.00 -7.05 -27.01
N LYS A 127 14.95 -5.71 -26.86
CA LYS A 127 14.18 -4.79 -27.69
C LYS A 127 12.71 -5.17 -27.82
N GLN A 128 12.13 -5.72 -26.74
CA GLN A 128 10.73 -6.09 -26.70
C GLN A 128 9.88 -4.89 -26.26
N CYS A 129 8.75 -4.71 -26.93
CA CYS A 129 7.70 -3.77 -26.53
C CYS A 129 6.38 -4.52 -26.44
N LYS A 130 5.73 -4.47 -25.28
CA LYS A 130 4.44 -5.11 -25.02
C LYS A 130 3.44 -4.06 -24.53
N THR A 131 2.36 -3.88 -25.28
CA THR A 131 1.29 -2.94 -24.93
C THR A 131 0.01 -3.70 -24.60
N GLN A 132 -0.63 -3.34 -23.49
CA GLN A 132 -1.88 -3.94 -23.01
C GLN A 132 -2.85 -2.84 -22.61
N LYS A 133 -4.10 -2.92 -23.10
CA LYS A 133 -5.18 -2.02 -22.69
C LYS A 133 -6.09 -2.72 -21.67
N LEU A 134 -6.19 -2.17 -20.48
CA LEU A 134 -7.12 -2.60 -19.44
C LEU A 134 -8.44 -1.87 -19.62
N ARG A 135 -9.53 -2.61 -19.82
CA ARG A 135 -10.88 -2.04 -19.77
C ARG A 135 -11.22 -1.65 -18.33
N LEU A 136 -11.66 -0.41 -18.15
CA LEU A 136 -12.00 0.15 -16.85
C LEU A 136 -13.47 -0.10 -16.51
N ILE A 137 -13.77 -0.02 -15.22
CA ILE A 137 -15.14 0.00 -14.69
C ILE A 137 -15.52 1.44 -14.34
N GLU A 138 -16.81 1.66 -14.12
CA GLU A 138 -17.29 2.97 -13.67
C GLU A 138 -16.73 3.28 -12.27
N PRO A 139 -16.13 4.47 -12.07
CA PRO A 139 -15.65 4.87 -10.74
C PRO A 139 -16.79 5.02 -9.74
N GLU A 140 -16.54 4.67 -8.48
CA GLU A 140 -17.47 4.97 -7.40
C GLU A 140 -17.48 6.49 -7.14
N PRO A 141 -18.64 7.12 -6.90
CA PRO A 141 -18.71 8.57 -6.71
C PRO A 141 -18.18 9.03 -5.33
N ASP A 142 -18.15 8.13 -4.35
CA ASP A 142 -17.77 8.45 -2.99
C ASP A 142 -16.24 8.50 -2.84
N GLU A 143 -15.72 9.66 -2.46
CA GLU A 143 -14.30 9.84 -2.14
C GLU A 143 -14.07 9.76 -0.64
N LEU A 144 -13.35 8.73 -0.21
CA LEU A 144 -12.88 8.63 1.17
C LEU A 144 -11.72 9.59 1.40
N GLN A 145 -11.73 10.23 2.57
CA GLN A 145 -10.63 11.05 3.05
C GLN A 145 -9.86 10.29 4.11
N TYR A 146 -8.53 10.37 4.06
CA TYR A 146 -7.70 9.89 5.15
C TYR A 146 -7.83 10.85 6.33
N PRO A 147 -8.30 10.39 7.50
CA PRO A 147 -8.52 11.28 8.63
C PRO A 147 -7.19 11.76 9.23
N ASP A 148 -7.17 12.99 9.70
CA ASP A 148 -6.05 13.53 10.48
C ASP A 148 -6.20 13.06 11.93
N VAL A 149 -5.44 12.02 12.30
CA VAL A 149 -5.52 11.35 13.59
C VAL A 149 -4.17 11.45 14.30
N THR A 150 -4.19 11.87 15.56
CA THR A 150 -2.98 11.97 16.38
C THR A 150 -2.69 10.66 17.09
N PHE A 151 -1.47 10.18 16.96
CA PHE A 151 -0.96 9.00 17.67
C PHE A 151 0.05 9.44 18.71
N SER A 152 0.03 8.82 19.90
CA SER A 152 1.07 9.05 20.92
C SER A 152 2.25 8.07 20.84
N SER A 153 2.12 6.99 20.07
CA SER A 153 3.17 6.00 19.88
C SER A 153 3.39 5.74 18.39
N ILE A 154 4.58 6.08 17.90
CA ILE A 154 5.04 5.78 16.54
C ILE A 154 6.36 5.03 16.67
N ILE A 155 6.34 3.76 16.30
CA ILE A 155 7.45 2.84 16.44
C ILE A 155 8.02 2.52 15.07
N ASN A 156 9.34 2.64 14.92
CA ASN A 156 10.07 2.13 13.76
C ASN A 156 10.63 0.74 14.07
N LEU A 157 10.44 -0.22 13.17
CA LEU A 157 11.01 -1.56 13.28
C LEU A 157 11.22 -2.21 11.90
N PRO A 158 12.08 -3.24 11.79
CA PRO A 158 12.32 -3.90 10.51
C PRO A 158 11.07 -4.58 9.95
N SER A 159 10.81 -4.39 8.66
CA SER A 159 9.67 -4.98 7.97
C SER A 159 9.69 -6.52 8.03
N SER A 160 10.87 -7.12 7.87
CA SER A 160 11.08 -8.57 7.91
C SER A 160 10.79 -9.18 9.28
N ASP A 161 11.04 -8.41 10.33
CA ASP A 161 10.80 -8.83 11.71
C ASP A 161 9.31 -8.82 12.02
N PHE A 162 8.62 -7.73 11.69
CA PHE A 162 7.16 -7.67 11.77
C PHE A 162 6.51 -8.81 10.97
N GLN A 163 6.97 -9.06 9.74
CA GLN A 163 6.50 -10.19 8.94
C GLN A 163 6.65 -11.54 9.64
N LYS A 164 7.82 -11.78 10.26
CA LYS A 164 8.09 -13.02 10.98
C LYS A 164 7.16 -13.16 12.18
N ILE A 165 7.02 -12.12 12.99
CA ILE A 165 6.13 -12.09 14.16
C ILE A 165 4.69 -12.43 13.75
N ILE A 166 4.14 -11.78 12.73
CA ILE A 166 2.77 -12.03 12.27
C ILE A 166 2.62 -13.48 11.78
N ARG A 167 3.58 -14.02 11.03
CA ARG A 167 3.52 -15.42 10.55
C ARG A 167 3.58 -16.43 11.70
N ASP A 168 4.51 -16.24 12.63
CA ASP A 168 4.71 -17.16 13.76
C ASP A 168 3.45 -17.20 14.65
N LEU A 169 2.85 -16.03 14.94
CA LEU A 169 1.66 -15.93 15.80
C LEU A 169 0.36 -16.34 15.08
N SER A 170 0.28 -16.20 13.76
CA SER A 170 -0.88 -16.67 12.96
C SER A 170 -1.08 -18.19 13.01
N CYS A 171 -0.02 -18.96 13.35
CA CYS A 171 -0.14 -20.40 13.56
C CYS A 171 -0.81 -20.76 14.90
N ILE A 172 -0.92 -19.80 15.83
CA ILE A 172 -1.36 -20.02 17.22
C ILE A 172 -2.78 -19.49 17.43
N SER A 173 -3.06 -18.27 16.98
CA SER A 173 -4.34 -17.59 17.20
C SER A 173 -4.81 -16.83 15.96
N ASP A 174 -6.09 -16.47 15.94
CA ASP A 174 -6.68 -15.56 14.96
C ASP A 174 -6.55 -14.08 15.37
N LYS A 175 -6.14 -13.84 16.62
CA LYS A 175 -6.07 -12.52 17.25
C LYS A 175 -4.69 -12.23 17.82
N LEU A 176 -4.29 -10.97 17.77
CA LEU A 176 -3.03 -10.48 18.31
C LEU A 176 -3.26 -9.22 19.12
N GLU A 177 -2.87 -9.25 20.39
CA GLU A 177 -2.69 -8.05 21.20
C GLU A 177 -1.33 -7.43 20.85
N ILE A 178 -1.34 -6.15 20.49
CA ILE A 178 -0.14 -5.33 20.31
C ILE A 178 -0.17 -4.25 21.38
N LYS A 179 0.87 -4.21 22.21
CA LYS A 179 0.96 -3.30 23.35
C LYS A 179 2.29 -2.57 23.36
N SER A 180 2.25 -1.26 23.50
CA SER A 180 3.42 -0.41 23.70
C SER A 180 3.41 0.17 25.12
N VAL A 181 4.49 -0.06 25.86
CA VAL A 181 4.67 0.42 27.24
C VAL A 181 6.14 0.72 27.53
N GLY A 182 6.43 1.92 28.03
CA GLY A 182 7.80 2.36 28.28
C GLY A 182 8.67 2.30 27.01
N ASN A 183 9.63 1.36 27.00
CA ASN A 183 10.56 1.15 25.88
C ASN A 183 10.29 -0.16 25.13
N GLU A 184 9.17 -0.83 25.41
CA GLU A 184 8.85 -2.13 24.86
C GLU A 184 7.61 -2.07 23.95
N LEU A 185 7.68 -2.85 22.88
CA LEU A 185 6.55 -3.29 22.10
C LEU A 185 6.37 -4.80 22.32
N ILE A 186 5.18 -5.18 22.71
CA ILE A 186 4.81 -6.53 23.14
C ILE A 186 3.75 -7.04 22.18
N PHE A 187 3.98 -8.23 21.66
CA PHE A 187 3.06 -8.97 20.79
C PHE A 187 2.60 -10.22 21.54
N LYS A 188 1.30 -10.33 21.81
CA LYS A 188 0.75 -11.42 22.61
C LYS A 188 -0.47 -12.04 21.97
N CYS A 189 -0.52 -13.37 21.94
CA CYS A 189 -1.70 -14.08 21.49
C CYS A 189 -1.96 -15.33 22.33
N CYS A 190 -3.23 -15.69 22.46
CA CYS A 190 -3.66 -16.93 23.07
C CYS A 190 -4.49 -17.72 22.05
N GLY A 191 -4.08 -18.95 21.78
CA GLY A 191 -4.74 -19.90 20.91
C GLY A 191 -5.40 -21.04 21.68
N GLN A 192 -5.95 -22.01 20.95
CA GLN A 192 -6.57 -23.20 21.56
C GLN A 192 -5.54 -24.17 22.16
N PHE A 193 -4.34 -24.24 21.58
CA PHE A 193 -3.32 -25.23 21.95
C PHE A 193 -2.04 -24.61 22.53
N ALA A 194 -1.82 -23.30 22.34
CA ALA A 194 -0.63 -22.59 22.82
C ALA A 194 -0.95 -21.11 23.07
N SER A 195 -0.10 -20.47 23.87
CA SER A 195 -0.02 -19.02 23.98
C SER A 195 1.41 -18.59 23.69
N ALA A 196 1.58 -17.37 23.19
CA ALA A 196 2.89 -16.83 22.86
C ALA A 196 2.94 -15.34 23.17
N GLU A 197 4.11 -14.89 23.59
CA GLU A 197 4.40 -13.49 23.91
C GLU A 197 5.82 -13.17 23.41
N ILE A 198 5.95 -12.08 22.66
CA ILE A 198 7.21 -11.60 22.08
C ILE A 198 7.42 -10.17 22.55
N HIS A 199 8.56 -9.93 23.20
CA HIS A 199 8.97 -8.60 23.64
C HIS A 199 10.04 -8.06 22.71
N ARG A 200 9.87 -6.80 22.31
CA ARG A 200 10.84 -6.05 21.53
C ARG A 200 11.13 -4.74 22.26
N ALA A 201 12.39 -4.55 22.60
CA ALA A 201 12.87 -3.33 23.22
C ALA A 201 13.62 -2.46 22.21
N GLU A 202 13.62 -1.15 22.46
CA GLU A 202 14.41 -0.17 21.71
C GLU A 202 15.88 -0.61 21.62
N THR A 203 16.44 -0.62 20.40
CA THR A 203 17.81 -1.06 20.11
C THR A 203 18.38 -0.24 18.95
N ASP A 204 19.58 0.29 19.13
CA ASP A 204 20.27 1.13 18.15
C ASP A 204 20.31 0.50 16.75
N GLY A 205 19.88 1.25 15.75
CA GLY A 205 19.89 0.85 14.34
C GLY A 205 18.88 -0.24 13.95
N ASN A 206 17.96 -0.61 14.86
CA ASN A 206 16.96 -1.66 14.61
C ASN A 206 15.55 -1.16 14.96
N MET A 207 15.11 -1.36 16.20
CA MET A 207 13.81 -0.86 16.65
C MET A 207 14.00 0.44 17.42
N GLY A 208 13.20 1.46 17.10
CA GLY A 208 13.23 2.74 17.81
C GLY A 208 11.86 3.40 17.91
N PHE A 209 11.72 4.34 18.83
CA PHE A 209 10.51 5.16 18.95
C PHE A 209 10.72 6.51 18.23
N ILE A 210 9.94 6.76 17.17
CA ILE A 210 9.90 8.06 16.49
C ILE A 210 9.14 9.06 17.36
N LEU A 211 8.00 8.63 17.88
CA LEU A 211 7.22 9.35 18.86
C LEU A 211 6.93 8.39 20.01
N LYS A 212 7.32 8.81 21.21
CA LYS A 212 7.25 7.99 22.41
C LYS A 212 6.20 8.55 23.35
N GLN A 213 5.32 7.68 23.82
CA GLN A 213 4.38 8.03 24.87
C GLN A 213 5.08 8.26 26.21
N GLU A 214 4.38 8.87 27.17
CA GLU A 214 4.86 8.95 28.55
C GLU A 214 5.10 7.54 29.12
N ASN A 215 6.16 7.35 29.93
CA ASN A 215 6.58 6.04 30.42
C ASN A 215 5.46 5.25 31.15
N SER A 216 4.50 5.94 31.77
CA SER A 216 3.35 5.32 32.45
C SER A 216 2.16 5.03 31.53
N LYS A 217 2.12 5.62 30.32
CA LYS A 217 1.01 5.42 29.38
C LYS A 217 1.16 4.06 28.70
N ILE A 218 0.13 3.25 28.82
CA ILE A 218 -0.01 2.00 28.08
C ILE A 218 -0.89 2.27 26.87
N VAL A 219 -0.38 1.93 25.70
CA VAL A 219 -1.12 1.97 24.45
C VAL A 219 -1.25 0.54 23.94
N GLN A 220 -2.46 0.09 23.68
CA GLN A 220 -2.71 -1.31 23.28
C GLN A 220 -3.93 -1.44 22.37
N GLY A 221 -3.95 -2.50 21.57
CA GLY A 221 -5.10 -2.91 20.78
C GLY A 221 -5.06 -4.40 20.43
N GLU A 222 -6.23 -5.00 20.21
CA GLU A 222 -6.35 -6.37 19.72
C GLU A 222 -6.71 -6.35 18.24
N PHE A 223 -6.00 -7.09 17.39
CA PHE A 223 -6.12 -7.03 15.93
C PHE A 223 -6.23 -8.42 15.31
N SER A 224 -6.88 -8.53 14.15
CA SER A 224 -6.99 -9.78 13.41
C SER A 224 -5.66 -10.16 12.75
N LEU A 225 -5.10 -11.32 13.11
CA LEU A 225 -3.88 -11.87 12.50
C LEU A 225 -4.08 -12.19 11.02
N LYS A 226 -5.27 -12.65 10.64
CA LYS A 226 -5.64 -12.84 9.22
C LYS A 226 -5.49 -11.55 8.42
N ASN A 227 -5.97 -10.43 8.94
CA ASN A 227 -5.87 -9.14 8.27
C ASN A 227 -4.44 -8.60 8.24
N LEU A 228 -3.69 -8.75 9.34
CA LEU A 228 -2.26 -8.44 9.38
C LEU A 228 -1.46 -9.29 8.38
N GLY A 229 -1.94 -10.50 8.06
CA GLY A 229 -1.44 -11.33 6.98
C GLY A 229 -1.46 -10.66 5.60
N TYR A 230 -2.40 -9.73 5.34
CA TYR A 230 -2.39 -8.91 4.13
C TYR A 230 -1.32 -7.81 4.18
N PHE A 231 -1.07 -7.23 5.35
CA PHE A 231 -0.14 -6.10 5.52
C PHE A 231 1.29 -6.56 5.26
N ILE A 232 1.66 -7.74 5.73
CA ILE A 232 2.99 -8.32 5.54
C ILE A 232 3.32 -8.70 4.09
N LYS A 233 2.38 -8.55 3.14
CA LYS A 233 2.67 -8.65 1.70
C LYS A 233 3.45 -7.44 1.19
N CYS A 234 3.40 -6.32 1.90
CA CYS A 234 4.17 -5.11 1.63
C CYS A 234 5.61 -5.18 2.15
N THR A 235 6.02 -6.26 2.83
CA THR A 235 7.35 -6.38 3.48
C THR A 235 8.52 -6.06 2.55
N ASN A 236 8.44 -6.44 1.28
CA ASN A 236 9.52 -6.21 0.32
C ASN A 236 9.51 -4.80 -0.33
N LEU A 237 8.67 -3.89 0.15
CA LEU A 237 8.65 -2.49 -0.32
C LEU A 237 9.74 -1.65 0.35
N CYS A 238 10.06 -1.93 1.62
CA CYS A 238 11.04 -1.21 2.42
C CYS A 238 11.64 -2.12 3.51
N SER A 239 12.81 -1.76 4.03
CA SER A 239 13.48 -2.52 5.11
C SER A 239 12.96 -2.16 6.51
N GLN A 240 12.35 -0.99 6.67
CA GLN A 240 11.86 -0.43 7.92
C GLN A 240 10.42 0.03 7.74
N ILE A 241 9.58 -0.18 8.76
CA ILE A 241 8.18 0.24 8.77
C ILE A 241 7.91 1.15 9.95
N GLU A 242 6.91 1.99 9.82
CA GLU A 242 6.38 2.76 10.95
C GLU A 242 5.04 2.16 11.38
N VAL A 243 4.93 1.86 12.67
CA VAL A 243 3.72 1.37 13.32
C VAL A 243 3.18 2.45 14.23
N TYR A 244 1.97 2.90 13.94
CA TYR A 244 1.25 3.89 14.72
C TYR A 244 0.22 3.17 15.56
N LEU A 245 0.30 3.38 16.87
CA LEU A 245 -0.57 2.71 17.83
C LEU A 245 -1.15 3.78 18.78
N GLU A 246 -2.46 3.71 19.01
CA GLU A 246 -3.18 4.50 19.99
C GLU A 246 -4.38 3.68 20.51
N ASN A 247 -4.79 3.91 21.75
CA ASN A 247 -5.98 3.24 22.31
C ASN A 247 -7.24 3.65 21.52
N ASP A 248 -8.14 2.69 21.30
CA ASP A 248 -9.43 2.88 20.63
C ASP A 248 -9.34 3.42 19.18
N LEU A 249 -8.15 3.38 18.57
CA LEU A 249 -7.91 3.77 17.19
C LEU A 249 -7.41 2.61 16.33
N PRO A 250 -7.58 2.66 15.00
CA PRO A 250 -6.98 1.70 14.09
C PRO A 250 -5.45 1.68 14.20
N LEU A 251 -4.88 0.47 14.14
CA LEU A 251 -3.44 0.30 13.93
C LEU A 251 -3.08 0.80 12.54
N VAL A 252 -2.08 1.66 12.41
CA VAL A 252 -1.55 2.04 11.09
C VAL A 252 -0.16 1.44 10.91
N VAL A 253 0.04 0.74 9.79
CA VAL A 253 1.36 0.28 9.36
C VAL A 253 1.70 0.99 8.05
N LYS A 254 2.72 1.83 8.10
CA LYS A 254 3.25 2.55 6.93
C LYS A 254 4.45 1.81 6.37
N TYR A 255 4.39 1.57 5.06
CA TYR A 255 5.50 1.11 4.25
C TYR A 255 5.86 2.20 3.25
N ASP A 256 7.14 2.48 3.11
CA ASP A 256 7.62 3.28 1.97
C ASP A 256 7.64 2.38 0.73
N VAL A 257 7.20 2.93 -0.41
CA VAL A 257 7.15 2.21 -1.70
C VAL A 257 8.45 2.50 -2.44
N ALA A 258 9.55 1.90 -1.98
CA ALA A 258 10.90 2.27 -2.42
C ALA A 258 11.09 3.80 -2.38
N SER A 259 11.38 4.44 -3.51
CA SER A 259 11.45 5.91 -3.58
C SER A 259 10.19 6.55 -4.19
N LEU A 260 9.15 5.79 -4.55
CA LEU A 260 7.96 6.35 -5.22
C LEU A 260 7.03 7.13 -4.29
N GLY A 261 6.93 6.73 -3.02
CA GLY A 261 5.98 7.31 -2.07
C GLY A 261 5.71 6.35 -0.90
N SER A 262 4.47 6.26 -0.43
CA SER A 262 4.12 5.41 0.72
C SER A 262 2.73 4.80 0.64
N ILE A 263 2.57 3.65 1.30
CA ILE A 263 1.27 3.02 1.58
C ILE A 263 1.08 2.92 3.10
N LYS A 264 -0.04 3.45 3.58
CA LYS A 264 -0.52 3.30 4.95
C LYS A 264 -1.68 2.31 4.95
N LEU A 265 -1.53 1.21 5.66
CA LEU A 265 -2.58 0.23 5.89
C LEU A 265 -3.11 0.40 7.31
N CYS A 266 -4.41 0.68 7.43
CA CYS A 266 -5.07 0.90 8.71
C CYS A 266 -5.95 -0.30 9.02
N LEU A 267 -5.83 -0.88 10.22
CA LEU A 267 -6.61 -2.03 10.67
C LEU A 267 -7.44 -1.64 11.89
N ALA A 268 -8.76 -1.75 11.77
CA ALA A 268 -9.65 -1.55 12.90
C ALA A 268 -9.35 -2.55 14.03
N PRO A 269 -9.38 -2.13 15.30
CA PRO A 269 -9.24 -3.03 16.43
C PRO A 269 -10.45 -3.99 16.48
N LEU A 270 -10.22 -5.20 16.98
CA LEU A 270 -11.29 -6.12 17.31
C LEU A 270 -12.09 -5.57 18.49
N PRO A 271 -13.42 -5.81 18.55
CA PRO A 271 -14.23 -5.38 19.67
C PRO A 271 -13.66 -5.96 20.97
N THR A 272 -13.42 -5.10 21.96
CA THR A 272 -13.10 -5.55 23.31
C THR A 272 -14.31 -6.32 23.85
N ASN A 273 -14.15 -7.62 24.10
CA ASN A 273 -15.14 -8.38 24.85
C ASN A 273 -15.14 -7.87 26.29
N ASN A 274 -15.97 -6.87 26.57
CA ASN A 274 -16.36 -6.55 27.93
C ASN A 274 -17.26 -7.70 28.40
N VAL A 275 -16.67 -8.69 29.07
CA VAL A 275 -17.39 -9.64 29.92
C VAL A 275 -17.45 -9.08 31.32
#